data_AF-A0A972P9J9-F1
#
_entry.id   AF-A0A972P9J9-F1
#
_cell.length_a   1.000
_cell.length_b   1.000
_cell.length_c   1.000
_cell.angle_alpha   90.00
_cell.angle_beta   90.00
_cell.angle_gamma   90.00
#
_symmetry.space_group_name_H-M   'P 1'
#
loop_
_entity.id
_entity.type
_entity.pdbx_description
1 polymer ?
#
loop_
_entity_poly.entity_id
_entity_poly.type
_entity_poly.pdbx_seq_one_letter_code
_entity_poly.pdbx_strand_id
1 'polypeptide(L)'
;MRIMLDPGHGGYDTGAIGPTSLQEKEVTLAVASVVGRLLVCAGQEVRLTRNGDEVSWPSDLWQDLQMRCELANNWPADYFVSIHCNAASDPAAHGTETYCYKFGGQGERLARAIQAELIQTTGLTDRGVKTANFYVLRNTKMPAVLTEIAFISNSQEEQLLADPGFQETCAVAIATGIAAFLGIQLPPSLPPDGVWINIGDHIIEGRIIDGRAWGPVRQVAELLGKTVRWVEEERTVIIES
;
A
#
# COMPACT_ATOMS: atom_id res chain seq x y z
N MET A 1 -5.50 -12.07 -8.16
CA MET A 1 -4.19 -11.83 -8.80
C MET A 1 -3.16 -11.64 -7.70
N ARG A 2 -1.88 -11.85 -8.04
CA ARG A 2 -0.74 -11.63 -7.16
C ARG A 2 -0.15 -10.25 -7.40
N ILE A 3 -0.17 -9.40 -6.39
CA ILE A 3 0.33 -8.03 -6.48
C ILE A 3 1.50 -7.89 -5.52
N MET A 4 2.68 -7.58 -6.04
CA MET A 4 3.82 -7.21 -5.23
C MET A 4 3.78 -5.71 -4.99
N LEU A 5 3.69 -5.31 -3.73
CA LEU A 5 3.87 -3.93 -3.29
C LEU A 5 5.31 -3.76 -2.83
N ASP A 6 5.96 -2.69 -3.27
CA ASP A 6 7.33 -2.38 -2.90
C ASP A 6 7.37 -1.03 -2.19
N PRO A 7 7.30 -1.01 -0.85
CA PRO A 7 7.59 0.20 -0.10
C PRO A 7 9.08 0.53 -0.29
N GLY A 8 9.36 1.66 -0.96
CA GLY A 8 10.71 2.11 -1.27
C GLY A 8 11.63 2.14 -0.05
N HIS A 9 12.93 1.96 -0.26
CA HIS A 9 13.96 2.04 0.80
C HIS A 9 13.73 1.04 1.96
N GLY A 10 14.19 1.33 3.17
CA GLY A 10 14.06 0.48 4.35
C GLY A 10 15.39 0.01 4.92
N GLY A 11 15.43 -0.20 6.24
CA GLY A 11 16.63 -0.60 6.95
C GLY A 11 17.68 0.50 6.91
N TYR A 12 18.83 0.19 6.31
CA TYR A 12 19.97 1.10 6.19
C TYR A 12 19.69 2.32 5.29
N ASP A 13 18.78 2.15 4.32
CA ASP A 13 18.44 3.19 3.36
C ASP A 13 17.21 3.94 3.87
N THR A 14 17.41 5.20 4.26
CA THR A 14 16.33 6.09 4.72
C THR A 14 15.44 6.58 3.58
N GLY A 15 15.93 6.46 2.34
CA GLY A 15 15.44 7.28 1.24
C GLY A 15 15.74 8.76 1.46
N ALA A 16 14.96 9.61 0.79
CA ALA A 16 15.05 11.04 1.02
C ALA A 16 14.63 11.42 2.46
N ILE A 17 15.27 12.45 2.99
CA ILE A 17 15.00 13.00 4.32
C ILE A 17 14.44 14.41 4.15
N GLY A 18 13.25 14.65 4.68
CA GLY A 18 12.59 15.94 4.64
C GLY A 18 13.20 16.97 5.62
N PRO A 19 12.85 18.26 5.46
CA PRO A 19 13.28 19.35 6.35
C PRO A 19 13.08 19.13 7.85
N THR A 20 12.08 18.34 8.28
CA THR A 20 11.79 18.00 9.68
C THR A 20 12.40 16.67 10.13
N SER A 21 13.28 16.07 9.31
CA SER A 21 13.86 14.73 9.50
C SER A 21 12.91 13.56 9.25
N LEU A 22 11.74 13.81 8.65
CA LEU A 22 10.87 12.73 8.18
C LEU A 22 11.62 11.90 7.14
N GLN A 23 11.58 10.57 7.27
CA GLN A 23 12.28 9.66 6.36
C GLN A 23 11.28 9.03 5.39
N GLU A 24 11.62 9.03 4.11
CA GLU A 24 10.78 8.44 3.06
C GLU A 24 10.41 6.98 3.34
N LYS A 25 11.35 6.19 3.88
CA LYS A 25 11.11 4.78 4.21
C LYS A 25 9.95 4.55 5.19
N GLU A 26 9.67 5.52 6.08
CA GLU A 26 8.59 5.43 7.06
C GLU A 26 7.24 5.64 6.36
N VAL A 27 7.15 6.68 5.54
CA VAL A 27 5.95 7.05 4.78
C VAL A 27 5.57 5.96 3.78
N THR A 28 6.53 5.50 2.99
CA THR A 28 6.31 4.46 1.98
C THR A 28 5.81 3.16 2.59
N LEU A 29 6.35 2.76 3.74
CA LEU A 29 5.89 1.57 4.48
C LEU A 29 4.45 1.72 4.98
N ALA A 30 4.13 2.88 5.57
CA ALA A 30 2.80 3.15 6.09
C ALA A 30 1.74 3.09 4.97
N VAL A 31 1.99 3.78 3.86
CA VAL A 31 1.11 3.80 2.68
C VAL A 31 0.97 2.39 2.09
N ALA A 32 2.08 1.71 1.80
CA ALA A 32 2.06 0.37 1.19
C ALA A 32 1.33 -0.67 2.06
N SER A 33 1.45 -0.56 3.38
CA SER A 33 0.76 -1.46 4.32
C SER A 33 -0.76 -1.30 4.23
N VAL A 34 -1.25 -0.06 4.11
CA VAL A 34 -2.69 0.21 3.94
C VAL A 34 -3.17 -0.27 2.57
N VAL A 35 -2.43 0.04 1.49
CA VAL A 35 -2.75 -0.46 0.13
C VAL A 35 -2.86 -1.98 0.13
N GLY A 36 -1.91 -2.66 0.77
CA GLY A 36 -1.89 -4.11 0.86
C GLY A 36 -3.13 -4.66 1.55
N ARG A 37 -3.52 -4.09 2.70
CA ARG A 37 -4.75 -4.51 3.40
C ARG A 37 -5.98 -4.35 2.51
N LEU A 38 -6.14 -3.19 1.86
CA LEU A 38 -7.29 -2.93 0.99
C LEU A 38 -7.39 -3.93 -0.17
N LEU A 39 -6.27 -4.26 -0.79
CA LEU A 39 -6.22 -5.22 -1.89
C LEU A 39 -6.45 -6.67 -1.44
N VAL A 40 -5.94 -7.07 -0.26
CA VAL A 40 -6.26 -8.39 0.31
C VAL A 40 -7.76 -8.50 0.62
N CYS A 41 -8.36 -7.45 1.20
CA CYS A 41 -9.81 -7.40 1.42
C CYS A 41 -10.61 -7.53 0.11
N ALA A 42 -10.05 -7.04 -1.00
CA ALA A 42 -10.61 -7.17 -2.35
C ALA A 42 -10.30 -8.53 -3.01
N GLY A 43 -9.89 -9.54 -2.24
CA GLY A 43 -9.62 -10.91 -2.70
C GLY A 43 -8.33 -11.06 -3.51
N GLN A 44 -7.39 -10.11 -3.43
CA GLN A 44 -6.09 -10.24 -4.09
C GLN A 44 -5.07 -10.92 -3.17
N GLU A 45 -4.19 -11.71 -3.77
CA GLU A 45 -3.00 -12.15 -3.06
C GLU A 45 -1.99 -10.99 -3.08
N VAL A 46 -1.52 -10.55 -1.92
CA VAL A 46 -0.58 -9.42 -1.83
C VAL A 46 0.64 -9.83 -1.02
N ARG A 47 1.82 -9.43 -1.50
CA ARG A 47 3.05 -9.45 -0.72
C ARG A 47 3.71 -8.08 -0.76
N LEU A 48 4.39 -7.73 0.31
CA LEU A 48 5.26 -6.57 0.34
C LEU A 48 6.72 -7.04 0.24
N THR A 49 7.57 -6.29 -0.45
CA THR A 49 9.03 -6.56 -0.46
C THR A 49 9.63 -6.41 0.95
N ARG A 50 9.02 -5.55 1.79
CA ARG A 50 9.24 -5.45 3.24
C ARG A 50 7.94 -5.10 3.97
N ASN A 51 7.72 -5.68 5.15
CA ASN A 51 6.56 -5.42 6.02
C ASN A 51 6.95 -4.73 7.34
N GLY A 52 8.18 -4.21 7.40
CA GLY A 52 8.78 -3.51 8.52
C GLY A 52 9.99 -2.69 8.03
N ASP A 53 10.74 -2.15 8.98
CA ASP A 53 12.02 -1.48 8.69
C ASP A 53 13.19 -2.49 8.62
N GLU A 54 13.01 -3.70 9.13
CA GLU A 54 13.94 -4.80 8.89
C GLU A 54 13.80 -5.30 7.44
N VAL A 55 14.94 -5.43 6.75
CA VAL A 55 15.01 -5.79 5.34
C VAL A 55 15.78 -7.07 5.11
N SER A 56 15.45 -7.79 4.04
CA SER A 56 16.08 -9.08 3.70
C SER A 56 17.30 -8.95 2.78
N TRP A 57 17.56 -7.74 2.28
CA TRP A 57 18.70 -7.42 1.43
C TRP A 57 19.86 -6.80 2.21
N PRO A 58 21.10 -6.90 1.69
CA PRO A 58 22.26 -6.29 2.32
C PRO A 58 22.25 -4.77 2.18
N SER A 59 23.13 -4.12 2.96
CA SER A 59 23.39 -2.67 2.90
C SER A 59 24.19 -2.26 1.65
N ASP A 60 23.66 -2.58 0.47
CA ASP A 60 24.24 -2.31 -0.85
C ASP A 60 23.13 -2.07 -1.87
N LEU A 61 23.15 -0.90 -2.52
CA LEU A 61 22.07 -0.44 -3.39
C LEU A 61 21.78 -1.41 -4.55
N TRP A 62 22.81 -2.00 -5.14
CA TRP A 62 22.62 -2.90 -6.28
C TRP A 62 21.98 -4.22 -5.86
N GLN A 63 22.46 -4.81 -4.78
CA GLN A 63 21.90 -6.04 -4.23
C GLN A 63 20.50 -5.82 -3.64
N ASP A 64 20.22 -4.65 -3.06
CA ASP A 64 18.88 -4.24 -2.63
C ASP A 64 17.89 -4.28 -3.81
N LEU A 65 18.15 -3.46 -4.83
CA LEU A 65 17.26 -3.36 -5.98
C LEU A 65 17.09 -4.69 -6.72
N GLN A 66 18.16 -5.51 -6.76
CA GLN A 66 18.10 -6.87 -7.28
C GLN A 66 17.18 -7.77 -6.44
N MET A 67 17.34 -7.79 -5.11
CA MET A 67 16.53 -8.62 -4.22
C MET A 67 15.05 -8.27 -4.31
N ARG A 68 14.69 -6.98 -4.38
CA ARG A 68 13.28 -6.56 -4.60
C ARG A 68 12.68 -7.17 -5.86
N CYS A 69 13.43 -7.15 -6.96
CA CYS A 69 13.01 -7.76 -8.22
C CYS A 69 12.89 -9.28 -8.08
N GLU A 70 13.85 -9.93 -7.42
CA GLU A 70 13.86 -11.37 -7.20
C GLU A 70 12.66 -11.83 -6.36
N LEU A 71 12.30 -11.10 -5.30
CA LEU A 71 11.10 -11.37 -4.50
C LEU A 71 9.84 -11.38 -5.38
N ALA A 72 9.66 -10.38 -6.25
CA ALA A 72 8.52 -10.29 -7.16
C ALA A 72 8.53 -11.40 -8.23
N ASN A 73 9.71 -11.67 -8.79
CA ASN A 73 9.91 -12.63 -9.87
C ASN A 73 9.78 -14.08 -9.40
N ASN A 74 10.21 -14.40 -8.18
CA ASN A 74 10.17 -15.74 -7.59
C ASN A 74 8.80 -16.09 -7.02
N TRP A 75 7.98 -15.11 -6.65
CA TRP A 75 6.59 -15.32 -6.24
C TRP A 75 5.58 -15.39 -7.42
N PRO A 76 6.11 -15.45 -8.64
CA PRO A 76 5.56 -14.81 -9.85
C PRO A 76 4.37 -13.87 -9.61
N ALA A 77 4.65 -12.61 -9.25
CA ALA A 77 3.61 -11.59 -9.19
C ALA A 77 3.05 -11.27 -10.58
N ASP A 78 1.76 -10.95 -10.66
CA ASP A 78 1.09 -10.48 -11.89
C ASP A 78 1.36 -8.99 -12.14
N TYR A 79 1.57 -8.22 -11.06
CA TYR A 79 1.87 -6.78 -11.10
C TYR A 79 2.83 -6.39 -9.98
N PHE A 80 3.65 -5.37 -10.24
CA PHE A 80 4.58 -4.77 -9.28
C PHE A 80 4.29 -3.28 -9.12
N VAL A 81 4.09 -2.81 -7.89
CA VAL A 81 3.79 -1.41 -7.57
C VAL A 81 4.76 -0.93 -6.50
N SER A 82 5.70 -0.07 -6.90
CA SER A 82 6.64 0.58 -5.99
C SER A 82 6.09 1.95 -5.55
N ILE A 83 6.24 2.26 -4.26
CA ILE A 83 5.68 3.46 -3.64
C ILE A 83 6.83 4.24 -3.01
N HIS A 84 6.97 5.51 -3.40
CA HIS A 84 8.05 6.42 -3.07
C HIS A 84 7.54 7.82 -2.75
N CYS A 85 8.42 8.64 -2.15
CA CYS A 85 8.22 10.07 -2.01
C CYS A 85 9.36 10.80 -2.73
N ASN A 86 9.02 11.73 -3.59
CA ASN A 86 10.00 12.40 -4.43
C ASN A 86 10.90 13.33 -3.62
N ALA A 87 12.04 13.69 -4.20
CA ALA A 87 12.87 14.77 -3.69
C ALA A 87 13.55 15.50 -4.84
N ALA A 88 13.71 16.81 -4.70
CA ALA A 88 14.42 17.64 -5.66
C ALA A 88 15.36 18.64 -4.95
N SER A 89 16.38 19.08 -5.68
CA SER A 89 17.26 20.17 -5.22
C SER A 89 16.54 21.51 -5.10
N ASP A 90 15.50 21.71 -5.91
CA ASP A 90 14.60 22.85 -5.77
C ASP A 90 13.53 22.51 -4.71
N PRO A 91 13.56 23.15 -3.52
CA PRO A 91 12.60 22.86 -2.46
C PRO A 91 11.17 23.31 -2.80
N ALA A 92 10.97 24.08 -3.87
CA ALA A 92 9.64 24.46 -4.36
C ALA A 92 9.02 23.39 -5.27
N ALA A 93 9.76 22.38 -5.73
CA ALA A 93 9.21 21.28 -6.50
C ALA A 93 8.16 20.53 -5.67
N HIS A 94 7.01 20.23 -6.27
CA HIS A 94 5.86 19.62 -5.61
C HIS A 94 5.01 18.85 -6.63
N GLY A 95 4.09 18.04 -6.13
CA GLY A 95 3.10 17.27 -6.89
C GLY A 95 3.39 15.78 -6.96
N THR A 96 2.50 15.06 -7.64
CA THR A 96 2.52 13.60 -7.75
C THR A 96 2.88 13.18 -9.17
N GLU A 97 3.72 12.15 -9.32
CA GLU A 97 4.06 11.54 -10.61
C GLU A 97 4.14 10.02 -10.52
N THR A 98 3.77 9.34 -11.60
CA THR A 98 3.84 7.89 -11.68
C THR A 98 4.66 7.47 -12.90
N TYR A 99 5.55 6.50 -12.69
CA TYR A 99 6.49 6.00 -13.68
C TYR A 99 6.14 4.58 -14.11
N CYS A 100 6.37 4.30 -15.38
CA CYS A 100 6.45 2.95 -15.94
C CYS A 100 7.74 2.81 -16.76
N TYR A 101 8.14 1.60 -17.16
CA TYR A 101 9.37 1.43 -17.94
C TYR A 101 9.23 1.95 -19.38
N LYS A 102 8.07 1.72 -20.00
CA LYS A 102 7.75 2.14 -21.37
C LYS A 102 6.24 2.32 -21.54
N PHE A 103 5.87 3.19 -22.47
CA PHE A 103 4.47 3.33 -22.91
C PHE A 103 4.05 2.19 -23.85
N GLY A 104 2.74 2.01 -23.99
CA GLY A 104 2.07 1.06 -24.90
C GLY A 104 1.63 -0.26 -24.27
N GLY A 105 1.65 -0.40 -22.94
CA GLY A 105 1.38 -1.69 -22.27
C GLY A 105 0.65 -1.58 -20.93
N GLN A 106 0.50 -2.73 -20.27
CA GLN A 106 -0.20 -2.83 -18.98
C GLN A 106 0.42 -1.94 -17.90
N GLY A 107 1.74 -1.76 -17.89
CA GLY A 107 2.42 -0.88 -16.93
C GLY A 107 2.00 0.59 -17.08
N GLU A 108 1.84 1.08 -18.31
CA GLU A 108 1.33 2.43 -18.54
C GLU A 108 -0.14 2.55 -18.11
N ARG A 109 -0.98 1.56 -18.45
CA ARG A 109 -2.40 1.57 -18.10
C ARG A 109 -2.59 1.58 -16.57
N LEU A 110 -1.81 0.77 -15.85
CA LEU A 110 -1.79 0.75 -14.40
C LEU A 110 -1.29 2.08 -13.82
N ALA A 111 -0.20 2.63 -14.37
CA ALA A 111 0.34 3.92 -13.93
C ALA A 111 -0.67 5.05 -14.11
N ARG A 112 -1.41 5.07 -15.23
CA ARG A 112 -2.45 6.07 -15.49
C ARG A 112 -3.63 5.94 -14.53
N ALA A 113 -4.04 4.72 -14.20
CA ALA A 113 -5.12 4.51 -13.24
C ALA A 113 -4.74 4.99 -11.83
N ILE A 114 -3.52 4.65 -11.36
CA ILE A 114 -2.99 5.12 -10.06
C ILE A 114 -2.83 6.63 -10.04
N GLN A 115 -2.20 7.23 -11.07
CA GLN A 115 -2.02 8.67 -11.16
C GLN A 115 -3.36 9.41 -11.09
N ALA A 116 -4.35 8.98 -11.87
CA ALA A 116 -5.66 9.64 -11.91
C ALA A 116 -6.34 9.67 -10.54
N GLU A 117 -6.35 8.55 -9.82
CA GLU A 117 -6.96 8.46 -8.49
C GLU A 117 -6.18 9.24 -7.44
N LEU A 118 -4.84 9.25 -7.49
CA LEU A 118 -4.01 10.06 -6.60
C LEU A 118 -4.33 11.55 -6.76
N ILE A 119 -4.40 12.04 -7.99
CA ILE A 119 -4.73 13.46 -8.25
C ILE A 119 -6.15 13.78 -7.84
N GLN A 120 -7.12 12.93 -8.19
CA GLN A 120 -8.52 13.14 -7.83
C GLN A 120 -8.73 13.20 -6.32
N THR A 121 -8.04 12.33 -5.57
CA THR A 121 -8.26 12.18 -4.13
C THR A 121 -7.45 13.20 -3.31
N THR A 122 -6.20 13.44 -3.67
CA THR A 122 -5.29 14.30 -2.88
C THR A 122 -5.37 15.78 -3.27
N GLY A 123 -5.79 16.07 -4.50
CA GLY A 123 -5.79 17.43 -5.06
C GLY A 123 -4.39 18.03 -5.28
N LEU A 124 -3.32 17.23 -5.18
CA LEU A 124 -1.96 17.68 -5.46
C LEU A 124 -1.76 18.00 -6.95
N THR A 125 -0.66 18.70 -7.24
CA THR A 125 -0.30 19.05 -8.62
C THR A 125 -0.02 17.80 -9.45
N ASP A 126 -0.71 17.68 -10.59
CA ASP A 126 -0.51 16.57 -11.52
C ASP A 126 0.74 16.77 -12.38
N ARG A 127 1.76 15.95 -12.13
CA ARG A 127 3.00 15.92 -12.94
C ARG A 127 2.97 14.83 -14.01
N GLY A 128 1.88 14.08 -14.08
CA GLY A 128 1.58 13.10 -15.10
C GLY A 128 2.31 11.76 -14.98
N VAL A 129 1.99 10.88 -15.93
CA VAL A 129 2.66 9.59 -16.10
C VAL A 129 3.88 9.73 -17.00
N LYS A 130 5.01 9.16 -16.57
CA LYS A 130 6.31 9.25 -17.24
C LYS A 130 6.93 7.88 -17.47
N THR A 131 7.97 7.84 -18.30
CA THR A 131 8.84 6.67 -18.42
C THR A 131 10.17 6.92 -17.71
N ALA A 132 10.68 5.92 -16.99
CA ALA A 132 12.01 5.97 -16.40
C ALA A 132 12.71 4.60 -16.48
N ASN A 133 14.04 4.64 -16.51
CA ASN A 133 14.89 3.44 -16.54
C ASN A 133 15.25 2.94 -15.13
N PHE A 134 14.30 3.03 -14.19
CA PHE A 134 14.50 2.57 -12.82
C PHE A 134 14.69 1.06 -12.78
N TYR A 135 15.59 0.59 -11.91
CA TYR A 135 16.01 -0.81 -11.88
C TYR A 135 14.82 -1.74 -11.66
N VAL A 136 13.95 -1.44 -10.70
CA VAL A 136 12.77 -2.25 -10.37
C VAL A 136 11.73 -2.28 -11.49
N LEU A 137 11.60 -1.20 -12.26
CA LEU A 137 10.70 -1.15 -13.42
C LEU A 137 11.21 -1.98 -14.61
N ARG A 138 12.53 -2.09 -14.75
CA ARG A 138 13.17 -2.80 -15.86
C ARG A 138 13.38 -4.29 -15.61
N ASN A 139 13.71 -4.67 -14.37
CA ASN A 139 14.20 -6.02 -14.04
C ASN A 139 13.15 -6.91 -13.36
N THR A 140 11.95 -6.39 -13.10
CA THR A 140 10.79 -7.23 -12.82
C THR A 140 10.20 -7.80 -14.11
N LYS A 141 9.69 -9.03 -14.05
CA LYS A 141 9.19 -9.77 -15.21
C LYS A 141 7.74 -9.45 -15.56
N MET A 142 7.01 -8.85 -14.63
CA MET A 142 5.62 -8.46 -14.77
C MET A 142 5.49 -6.94 -15.01
N PRO A 143 4.33 -6.44 -15.46
CA PRO A 143 4.11 -5.00 -15.55
C PRO A 143 4.35 -4.30 -14.21
N ALA A 144 5.20 -3.27 -14.26
CA ALA A 144 5.67 -2.57 -13.07
C ALA A 144 5.41 -1.05 -13.16
N VAL A 145 5.10 -0.47 -12.01
CA VAL A 145 4.90 0.97 -11.82
C VAL A 145 5.63 1.45 -10.57
N LEU A 146 6.05 2.71 -10.56
CA LEU A 146 6.61 3.38 -9.39
C LEU A 146 5.88 4.71 -9.24
N THR A 147 5.23 4.94 -8.10
CA THR A 147 4.53 6.18 -7.82
C THR A 147 5.28 7.01 -6.80
N GLU A 148 5.49 8.28 -7.13
CA GLU A 148 6.02 9.32 -6.25
C GLU A 148 4.83 10.12 -5.73
N ILE A 149 4.42 9.86 -4.48
CA ILE A 149 3.12 10.36 -3.98
C ILE A 149 3.11 11.87 -3.71
N ALA A 150 4.23 12.44 -3.27
CA ALA A 150 4.49 13.87 -3.10
C ALA A 150 6.01 14.10 -2.92
N PHE A 151 6.47 15.35 -2.84
CA PHE A 151 7.87 15.72 -2.63
C PHE A 151 8.20 15.88 -1.15
N ILE A 152 8.94 14.94 -0.55
CA ILE A 152 9.39 15.04 0.85
C ILE A 152 10.38 16.20 1.08
N SER A 153 11.06 16.65 0.03
CA SER A 153 11.94 17.83 0.08
C SER A 153 11.19 19.16 0.17
N ASN A 154 9.88 19.19 -0.14
CA ASN A 154 9.05 20.36 -0.06
C ASN A 154 8.40 20.46 1.31
N SER A 155 8.58 21.57 2.03
CA SER A 155 8.12 21.67 3.42
C SER A 155 6.61 21.61 3.61
N GLN A 156 5.80 21.96 2.61
CA GLN A 156 4.35 21.84 2.67
C GLN A 156 3.90 20.40 2.42
N GLU A 157 4.48 19.75 1.40
CA GLU A 157 4.18 18.34 1.13
C GLU A 157 4.79 17.39 2.17
N GLU A 158 5.92 17.73 2.80
CA GLU A 158 6.44 16.98 3.95
C GLU A 158 5.44 16.97 5.12
N GLN A 159 4.79 18.11 5.41
CA GLN A 159 3.75 18.18 6.46
C GLN A 159 2.56 17.26 6.15
N LEU A 160 2.18 17.16 4.87
CA LEU A 160 1.17 16.21 4.42
C LEU A 160 1.68 14.77 4.57
N LEU A 161 2.91 14.48 4.12
CA LEU A 161 3.49 13.14 4.23
C LEU A 161 3.70 12.69 5.69
N ALA A 162 3.85 13.62 6.63
CA ALA A 162 3.91 13.35 8.06
C ALA A 162 2.53 13.05 8.68
N ASP A 163 1.43 13.46 8.03
CA ASP A 163 0.06 13.25 8.52
C ASP A 163 -0.45 11.84 8.18
N PRO A 164 -0.81 11.01 9.18
CA PRO A 164 -1.35 9.68 8.94
C PRO A 164 -2.64 9.68 8.10
N GLY A 165 -3.46 10.72 8.21
CA GLY A 165 -4.70 10.85 7.42
C GLY A 165 -4.41 11.04 5.93
N PHE A 166 -3.43 11.87 5.59
CA PHE A 166 -2.96 12.01 4.22
C PHE A 166 -2.29 10.72 3.69
N GLN A 167 -1.49 10.02 4.50
CA GLN A 167 -0.93 8.73 4.12
C GLN A 167 -2.03 7.70 3.80
N GLU A 168 -3.08 7.63 4.62
CA GLU A 168 -4.25 6.79 4.34
C GLU A 168 -4.98 7.23 3.06
N THR A 169 -5.11 8.54 2.85
CA THR A 169 -5.70 9.11 1.62
C THR A 169 -4.94 8.66 0.37
N CYS A 170 -3.60 8.76 0.38
CA CYS A 170 -2.75 8.26 -0.70
C CYS A 170 -2.92 6.74 -0.89
N ALA A 171 -2.98 5.97 0.19
CA ALA A 171 -3.14 4.53 0.10
C ALA A 171 -4.49 4.11 -0.50
N VAL A 172 -5.59 4.76 -0.09
CA VAL A 172 -6.91 4.56 -0.68
C VAL A 172 -6.90 4.90 -2.16
N ALA A 173 -6.28 6.01 -2.55
CA ALA A 173 -6.16 6.41 -3.95
C ALA A 173 -5.38 5.40 -4.79
N ILE A 174 -4.21 4.93 -4.31
CA ILE A 174 -3.41 3.91 -4.99
C ILE A 174 -4.20 2.60 -5.13
N ALA A 175 -4.82 2.13 -4.05
CA ALA A 175 -5.63 0.92 -4.08
C ALA A 175 -6.82 1.05 -5.03
N THR A 176 -7.46 2.23 -5.08
CA THR A 176 -8.59 2.51 -5.98
C THR A 176 -8.14 2.49 -7.44
N GLY A 177 -6.97 3.07 -7.74
CA GLY A 177 -6.40 3.06 -9.09
C GLY A 177 -6.04 1.64 -9.53
N ILE A 178 -5.45 0.84 -8.64
CA ILE A 178 -5.21 -0.59 -8.89
C ILE A 178 -6.54 -1.31 -9.11
N ALA A 179 -7.54 -1.08 -8.26
CA ALA A 179 -8.84 -1.75 -8.35
C ALA A 179 -9.58 -1.44 -9.66
N ALA A 180 -9.60 -0.17 -10.06
CA ALA A 180 -10.17 0.29 -11.32
C ALA A 180 -9.47 -0.35 -12.53
N PHE A 181 -8.14 -0.43 -12.50
CA PHE A 181 -7.37 -1.09 -13.56
C PHE A 181 -7.66 -2.60 -13.65
N LEU A 182 -7.81 -3.27 -12.51
CA LEU A 182 -8.07 -4.71 -12.43
C LEU A 182 -9.55 -5.08 -12.63
N GLY A 183 -10.46 -4.10 -12.57
CA GLY A 183 -11.90 -4.34 -12.60
C GLY A 183 -12.43 -5.02 -11.35
N ILE A 184 -11.81 -4.77 -10.19
CA ILE A 184 -12.21 -5.32 -8.89
C ILE A 184 -12.83 -4.23 -8.01
N GLN A 185 -13.61 -4.64 -7.01
CA GLN A 185 -14.19 -3.71 -6.03
C GLN A 185 -13.36 -3.74 -4.75
N LEU A 186 -12.97 -2.56 -4.27
CA LEU A 186 -12.42 -2.43 -2.92
C LEU A 186 -13.52 -2.60 -1.86
N PRO A 187 -13.17 -3.05 -0.65
CA PRO A 187 -14.10 -2.94 0.47
C PRO A 187 -14.49 -1.48 0.71
N PRO A 188 -15.67 -1.21 1.28
CA PRO A 188 -15.99 0.12 1.78
C PRO A 188 -14.94 0.58 2.80
N SER A 189 -14.62 1.88 2.80
CA SER A 189 -13.70 2.48 3.78
C SER A 189 -14.20 2.20 5.20
N LEU A 190 -13.29 1.80 6.09
CA LEU A 190 -13.63 1.64 7.50
C LEU A 190 -13.98 3.01 8.10
N PRO A 191 -14.94 3.08 9.05
CA PRO A 191 -15.10 4.26 9.88
C PRO A 191 -13.83 4.52 10.71
N PRO A 192 -13.63 5.72 11.29
CA PRO A 192 -12.44 6.05 12.08
C PRO A 192 -12.12 5.07 13.21
N ASP A 193 -13.16 4.48 13.80
CA ASP A 193 -13.04 3.48 14.86
C ASP A 193 -13.05 2.04 14.29
N GLY A 194 -12.94 1.85 12.98
CA GLY A 194 -12.99 0.55 12.33
C GLY A 194 -11.64 -0.16 12.33
N VAL A 195 -11.65 -1.48 12.32
CA VAL A 195 -10.44 -2.30 12.13
C VAL A 195 -10.76 -3.49 11.25
N TRP A 196 -9.82 -3.88 10.37
CA TRP A 196 -9.92 -5.15 9.65
C TRP A 196 -9.39 -6.28 10.54
N ILE A 197 -10.18 -7.35 10.69
CA ILE A 197 -9.81 -8.55 11.44
C ILE A 197 -9.55 -9.68 10.44
N ASN A 198 -8.31 -10.18 10.42
CA ASN A 198 -7.88 -11.28 9.54
C ASN A 198 -8.11 -12.63 10.22
N ILE A 199 -8.76 -13.56 9.54
CA ILE A 199 -9.07 -14.92 10.02
C ILE A 199 -8.82 -15.91 8.89
N GLY A 200 -7.66 -16.57 8.91
CA GLY A 200 -7.22 -17.39 7.77
C GLY A 200 -7.11 -16.52 6.51
N ASP A 201 -7.81 -16.94 5.45
CA ASP A 201 -7.87 -16.22 4.16
C ASP A 201 -9.05 -15.23 4.09
N HIS A 202 -9.74 -14.97 5.21
CA HIS A 202 -10.90 -14.10 5.29
C HIS A 202 -10.59 -12.82 6.06
N ILE A 203 -11.26 -11.73 5.66
CA ILE A 203 -11.20 -10.45 6.37
C ILE A 203 -12.62 -10.00 6.72
N ILE A 204 -12.79 -9.52 7.95
CA ILE A 204 -14.06 -9.00 8.44
C ILE A 204 -13.86 -7.62 9.08
N GLU A 205 -14.93 -6.83 9.11
CA GLU A 205 -14.93 -5.54 9.80
C GLU A 205 -15.05 -5.74 11.32
N GLY A 206 -14.28 -4.96 12.06
CA GLY A 206 -14.33 -4.81 13.50
C GLY A 206 -14.26 -3.35 13.91
N ARG A 207 -14.16 -3.09 15.21
CA ARG A 207 -14.01 -1.76 15.80
C ARG A 207 -12.90 -1.68 16.83
N ILE A 208 -12.27 -0.53 16.98
CA ILE A 208 -11.41 -0.18 18.10
C ILE A 208 -12.27 0.47 19.18
N ILE A 209 -12.28 -0.13 20.38
CA ILE A 209 -12.92 0.43 21.57
C ILE A 209 -11.91 0.31 22.70
N ASP A 210 -11.57 1.44 23.32
CA ASP A 210 -10.56 1.54 24.40
C ASP A 210 -9.22 0.87 24.05
N GLY A 211 -8.75 1.09 22.81
CA GLY A 211 -7.48 0.56 22.31
C GLY A 211 -7.48 -0.95 22.02
N ARG A 212 -8.65 -1.59 21.97
CA ARG A 212 -8.79 -3.02 21.66
C ARG A 212 -9.66 -3.24 20.43
N ALA A 213 -9.28 -4.21 19.60
CA ALA A 213 -10.09 -4.65 18.47
C ALA A 213 -11.27 -5.52 18.92
N TRP A 214 -12.45 -5.22 18.40
CA TRP A 214 -13.70 -5.94 18.61
C TRP A 214 -14.23 -6.40 17.27
N GLY A 215 -14.60 -7.67 17.15
CA GLY A 215 -15.16 -8.24 15.92
C GLY A 215 -16.53 -8.89 16.15
N PRO A 216 -17.33 -9.07 15.08
CA PRO A 216 -18.58 -9.78 15.17
C PRO A 216 -18.32 -11.26 15.49
N VAL A 217 -18.55 -11.64 16.75
CA VAL A 217 -18.29 -12.98 17.31
C VAL A 217 -18.82 -14.13 16.43
N ARG A 218 -19.99 -13.96 15.82
CA ARG A 218 -20.59 -14.93 14.91
C ARG A 218 -19.72 -15.17 13.69
N GLN A 219 -19.34 -14.10 13.00
CA GLN A 219 -18.56 -14.18 11.77
C GLN A 219 -17.15 -14.75 12.06
N VAL A 220 -16.55 -14.33 13.18
CA VAL A 220 -15.25 -14.86 13.63
C VAL A 220 -15.30 -16.38 13.80
N ALA A 221 -16.30 -16.86 14.54
CA ALA A 221 -16.44 -18.28 14.85
C ALA A 221 -16.81 -19.12 13.62
N GLU A 222 -17.73 -18.65 12.78
CA GLU A 222 -18.13 -19.34 11.55
C GLU A 222 -16.95 -19.51 10.58
N LEU A 223 -16.09 -18.50 10.45
CA LEU A 223 -14.86 -18.58 9.65
C LEU A 223 -13.82 -19.54 10.24
N LEU A 224 -13.88 -19.81 11.54
CA LEU A 224 -13.06 -20.83 12.21
C LEU A 224 -13.73 -22.22 12.21
N GLY A 225 -14.82 -22.39 11.46
CA GLY A 225 -15.56 -23.65 11.36
C GLY A 225 -16.37 -23.99 12.62
N LYS A 226 -16.79 -22.97 13.38
CA LYS A 226 -17.59 -23.12 14.61
C LYS A 226 -19.00 -22.62 14.42
N THR A 227 -19.93 -23.12 15.22
CA THR A 227 -21.31 -22.65 15.25
C THR A 227 -21.54 -21.69 16.41
N VAL A 228 -22.33 -20.64 16.17
CA VAL A 228 -22.66 -19.63 17.20
C VAL A 228 -24.15 -19.58 17.44
N ARG A 229 -24.54 -19.66 18.72
CA ARG A 229 -25.91 -19.41 19.16
C ARG A 229 -25.96 -18.33 20.24
N TRP A 230 -27.06 -17.58 20.24
CA TRP A 230 -27.38 -16.56 21.23
C TRP A 230 -28.43 -17.11 22.20
N VAL A 231 -28.19 -16.94 23.50
CA VAL A 231 -29.13 -17.28 24.57
C VAL A 231 -29.59 -15.99 25.24
N GLU A 232 -30.79 -15.54 24.87
CA GLU A 232 -31.36 -14.25 25.31
C GLU A 232 -31.47 -14.16 26.83
N GLU A 233 -32.02 -15.19 27.48
CA GLU A 233 -32.28 -15.21 28.93
C GLU A 233 -31.00 -15.03 29.76
N GLU A 234 -29.90 -15.62 29.30
CA GLU A 234 -28.60 -15.55 29.97
C GLU A 234 -27.73 -14.38 29.48
N ARG A 235 -28.14 -13.73 28.39
CA ARG A 235 -27.33 -12.77 27.63
C ARG A 235 -25.97 -13.35 27.22
N THR A 236 -25.96 -14.62 26.82
CA THR A 236 -24.74 -15.39 26.54
C THR A 236 -24.63 -15.75 25.06
N VAL A 237 -23.44 -15.55 24.49
CA VAL A 237 -23.06 -16.12 23.19
C VAL A 237 -22.31 -17.43 23.44
N ILE A 238 -22.74 -18.50 22.77
CA ILE A 238 -22.11 -19.82 22.90
C ILE A 238 -21.51 -20.21 21.55
N ILE A 239 -20.23 -20.59 21.59
CA ILE A 239 -19.45 -21.06 20.43
C ILE A 239 -19.21 -22.56 20.61
N GLU A 240 -19.70 -23.36 19.66
CA GLU A 240 -19.67 -24.82 19.74
C GLU A 240 -18.74 -25.41 18.68
N SER A 241 -18.21 -26.59 19.00
CA SER A 241 -17.12 -27.24 18.26
C SER A 241 -17.53 -27.82 16.92
#